data_AF-W9J738-F1
#
_entry.id   AF-W9J738-F1
#
_cell.length_a   1.000
_cell.length_b   1.000
_cell.length_c   1.000
_cell.angle_alpha   90.00
_cell.angle_beta   90.00
_cell.angle_gamma   90.00
#
_symmetry.space_group_name_H-M   'P 1'
#
loop_
_entity.id
_entity.type
_entity.pdbx_description
1 polymer ?
#
loop_
_entity_poly.entity_id
_entity_poly.type
_entity_poly.pdbx_seq_one_letter_code
_entity_poly.pdbx_strand_id
1 'polypeptide(L)'
;MAPEQQRSPRILACVLCHQRKKKCDRKRPCSFCTKAGIECIPSTPAPKRSHRKPVKEILARLERCEELLKKCTCVQKPWKYVSLKMGNMLVD
;
A
#
# COMPACT_ATOMS: atom_id res chain seq x y z
N MET A 1 -18.38 -19.35 16.74
CA MET A 1 -18.43 -17.88 16.62
C MET A 1 -17.63 -17.29 17.76
N ALA A 2 -16.42 -16.79 17.50
CA ALA A 2 -15.60 -16.15 18.53
C ALA A 2 -16.08 -14.70 18.76
N PRO A 3 -16.09 -14.18 19.99
CA PRO A 3 -16.55 -12.82 20.25
C PRO A 3 -15.52 -11.82 19.74
N GLU A 4 -15.99 -10.85 18.94
CA GLU A 4 -15.21 -9.70 18.47
C GLU A 4 -14.78 -8.85 19.68
N GLN A 5 -13.54 -8.99 20.13
CA GLN A 5 -13.01 -8.24 21.27
C GLN A 5 -12.78 -6.78 20.87
N GLN A 6 -13.74 -5.91 21.17
CA GLN A 6 -13.64 -4.46 20.99
C GLN A 6 -12.47 -3.91 21.81
N ARG A 7 -11.37 -3.54 21.14
CA ARG A 7 -10.25 -2.85 21.77
C ARG A 7 -10.69 -1.47 22.22
N SER A 8 -10.36 -1.09 23.45
CA SER A 8 -10.67 0.23 23.99
C SER A 8 -10.09 1.35 23.10
N PRO A 9 -10.82 2.47 22.93
CA PRO A 9 -10.37 3.57 22.09
C PRO A 9 -9.01 4.12 22.57
N ARG A 10 -8.03 4.17 21.67
CA ARG A 10 -6.72 4.76 21.99
C ARG A 10 -6.86 6.27 22.12
N ILE A 11 -6.48 6.81 23.27
CA ILE A 11 -6.45 8.25 23.51
C ILE A 11 -5.24 8.88 22.79
N LEU A 12 -5.48 9.75 21.82
CA LEU A 12 -4.44 10.41 21.02
C LEU A 12 -3.81 11.60 21.75
N ALA A 13 -2.66 12.10 21.25
CA ALA A 13 -2.10 13.37 21.69
C ALA A 13 -3.01 14.54 21.27
N CYS A 14 -2.93 15.71 21.92
CA CYS A 14 -3.56 16.92 21.39
C CYS A 14 -2.85 17.39 20.11
N VAL A 15 -3.53 18.19 19.29
CA VAL A 15 -3.04 18.67 17.99
C VAL A 15 -1.69 19.37 18.14
N LEU A 16 -1.56 20.25 19.13
CA LEU A 16 -0.34 21.01 19.38
C LEU A 16 0.85 20.13 19.76
N CYS A 17 0.66 19.18 20.69
CA CYS A 17 1.73 18.26 21.08
C CYS A 17 2.12 17.32 19.94
N HIS A 18 1.14 16.88 19.13
CA HIS A 18 1.38 16.07 17.94
C HIS A 18 2.23 16.82 16.92
N GLN A 19 1.86 18.07 16.58
CA GLN A 19 2.60 18.92 15.65
C GLN A 19 4.02 19.26 16.14
N ARG A 20 4.17 19.59 17.44
CA ARG A 20 5.47 19.87 18.05
C ARG A 20 6.30 18.62 18.36
N LYS A 21 5.76 17.42 18.09
CA LYS A 21 6.37 16.11 18.38
C LYS A 21 6.82 15.95 19.84
N LYS A 22 6.11 16.58 20.78
CA LYS A 22 6.40 16.50 22.22
C LYS A 22 5.46 15.51 22.90
N LYS A 23 5.92 14.89 23.98
CA LYS A 23 5.10 13.94 24.75
C LYS A 23 3.86 14.64 25.31
N CYS A 24 2.68 14.14 24.94
CA CYS A 24 1.41 14.53 25.52
C CYS A 24 1.07 13.58 26.68
N ASP A 25 0.73 14.11 27.85
CA ASP A 25 0.29 13.34 29.03
C ASP A 25 -1.12 12.77 28.87
N ARG A 26 -1.81 13.10 27.77
CA ARG A 26 -3.15 12.63 27.44
C ARG A 26 -4.16 12.93 28.56
N LYS A 27 -4.04 14.10 29.20
CA LYS A 27 -5.13 14.75 29.94
C LYS A 27 -5.75 15.85 29.08
N ARG A 28 -6.98 16.30 29.41
CA ARG A 28 -7.70 17.36 28.68
C ARG A 28 -8.16 18.42 29.67
N PRO A 29 -7.58 19.63 29.62
CA PRO A 29 -6.38 20.03 28.86
C PRO A 29 -5.11 19.26 29.29
N CYS A 30 -4.12 19.14 28.40
CA CYS A 30 -2.85 18.48 28.72
C CYS A 30 -1.94 19.43 29.52
N SER A 31 -1.08 18.90 30.40
CA SER A 31 -0.23 19.74 31.27
C SER A 31 0.61 20.77 30.52
N PHE A 32 1.08 20.44 29.31
CA PHE A 32 1.80 21.38 28.46
C PHE A 32 0.92 22.55 28.01
N CYS A 33 -0.27 22.27 27.48
CA CYS A 33 -1.20 23.31 27.04
C CYS A 33 -1.67 24.18 28.20
N THR A 34 -1.91 23.58 29.38
CA THR A 34 -2.23 24.32 30.60
C THR A 34 -1.11 25.30 30.98
N LYS A 35 0.14 24.83 31.04
CA LYS A 35 1.30 25.69 31.36
C LYS A 35 1.56 26.77 30.31
N ALA A 36 1.26 26.48 29.05
CA ALA A 36 1.46 27.41 27.94
C ALA A 36 0.32 28.43 27.82
N GLY A 37 -0.81 28.25 28.53
CA GLY A 37 -1.99 29.10 28.35
C GLY A 37 -2.63 29.00 26.97
N ILE A 38 -2.47 27.85 26.28
CA ILE A 38 -2.97 27.63 24.92
C ILE A 38 -4.10 26.60 24.95
N GLU A 39 -5.06 26.74 24.03
CA GLU A 39 -6.14 25.79 23.84
C GLU A 39 -5.62 24.35 23.56
N CYS A 40 -6.22 23.37 24.23
CA CYS A 40 -5.84 21.97 24.11
C CYS A 40 -6.85 21.18 23.27
N ILE A 41 -6.69 21.23 21.95
CA ILE A 41 -7.59 20.55 21.00
C ILE A 41 -7.19 19.06 20.87
N PRO A 42 -8.09 18.10 21.14
CA PRO A 42 -7.83 16.67 20.89
C PRO A 42 -7.56 16.39 19.41
N SER A 43 -6.59 15.51 19.09
CA SER A 43 -6.38 15.11 17.68
C SER A 43 -7.41 14.07 17.26
N THR A 44 -7.78 14.10 15.99
CA THR A 44 -8.53 13.02 15.33
C THR A 44 -7.58 11.93 14.82
N PRO A 45 -8.01 10.66 14.76
CA PRO A 45 -7.25 9.62 14.09
C PRO A 45 -6.97 10.01 12.63
N ALA A 46 -5.83 9.56 12.10
CA ALA A 46 -5.57 9.70 10.68
C ALA A 46 -6.69 9.02 9.88
N PRO A 47 -7.15 9.63 8.77
CA PRO A 47 -8.15 9.00 7.92
C PRO A 47 -7.64 7.63 7.49
N LYS A 48 -8.55 6.65 7.42
CA LYS A 48 -8.21 5.33 6.91
C LYS A 48 -7.64 5.52 5.50
N ARG A 49 -6.39 5.12 5.29
CA ARG A 49 -5.82 5.08 3.94
C ARG A 49 -6.68 4.12 3.13
N SER A 50 -7.27 4.61 2.04
CA SER A 50 -7.91 3.73 1.07
C SER A 50 -6.86 2.73 0.60
N HIS A 51 -7.20 1.45 0.68
CA HIS A 51 -6.37 0.42 0.06
C HIS A 51 -6.37 0.64 -1.46
N ARG A 52 -5.31 0.18 -2.13
CA ARG A 52 -4.98 0.40 -3.55
C ARG A 52 -6.19 0.18 -4.49
N LYS A 53 -6.10 0.76 -5.69
CA LYS A 53 -7.10 0.67 -6.80
C LYS A 53 -7.81 -0.69 -6.85
N PRO A 54 -9.11 -0.73 -7.20
CA PRO A 54 -9.89 -1.96 -7.15
C PRO A 54 -9.22 -3.04 -7.99
N VAL A 55 -8.85 -4.13 -7.30
CA VAL A 55 -8.23 -5.34 -7.89
C VAL A 55 -8.98 -5.81 -9.12
N LYS A 56 -10.30 -5.61 -9.15
CA LYS A 56 -11.20 -5.92 -10.27
C LYS A 56 -10.76 -5.28 -11.59
N GLU A 57 -10.37 -4.00 -11.60
CA GLU A 57 -9.96 -3.31 -12.84
C GLU A 57 -8.64 -3.91 -13.39
N ILE A 58 -7.72 -4.23 -12.48
CA ILE A 58 -6.42 -4.84 -12.84
C ILE A 58 -6.63 -6.25 -13.38
N LEU A 59 -7.48 -7.06 -12.72
CA LEU A 59 -7.81 -8.41 -13.19
C LEU A 59 -8.50 -8.39 -14.55
N ALA A 60 -9.46 -7.48 -14.76
CA ALA A 60 -10.13 -7.34 -16.06
C ALA A 60 -9.16 -6.91 -17.17
N ARG A 61 -8.14 -6.10 -16.85
CA ARG A 61 -7.07 -5.75 -17.80
C ARG A 61 -6.19 -6.97 -18.11
N LEU A 62 -5.82 -7.75 -17.10
CA LEU A 62 -5.03 -8.97 -17.25
C LEU A 62 -5.74 -10.00 -18.13
N GLU A 63 -7.01 -10.28 -17.85
CA GLU A 63 -7.83 -11.23 -18.63
C GLU A 63 -7.89 -10.84 -20.11
N ARG A 64 -8.14 -9.56 -20.42
CA ARG A 64 -8.11 -9.06 -21.80
C ARG A 64 -6.74 -9.22 -22.46
N CYS A 65 -5.65 -8.95 -21.72
CA CYS A 65 -4.30 -9.18 -22.25
C CYS A 65 -4.05 -10.67 -22.54
N GLU A 66 -4.47 -11.57 -21.66
CA GLU A 66 -4.33 -13.01 -21.84
C GLU A 66 -5.15 -13.52 -23.05
N GLU A 67 -6.36 -13.00 -23.26
CA GLU A 67 -7.15 -13.32 -24.45
C GLU A 67 -6.49 -12.86 -25.76
N LEU A 68 -5.96 -11.64 -25.77
CA LEU A 68 -5.27 -11.10 -26.93
C LEU A 68 -4.01 -11.92 -27.25
N LEU A 69 -3.25 -12.31 -26.22
CA LEU A 69 -2.08 -13.18 -26.40
C LEU A 69 -2.45 -14.56 -26.95
N LYS A 70 -3.57 -15.15 -26.52
CA LYS A 70 -4.06 -16.42 -27.07
C LYS A 70 -4.42 -16.31 -28.56
N LYS A 71 -4.99 -15.17 -28.97
CA LYS A 71 -5.41 -14.90 -30.37
C LYS A 71 -4.22 -14.55 -31.28
N CYS A 72 -3.17 -13.96 -30.74
CA CYS A 72 -1.95 -13.63 -31.49
C CYS A 72 -1.10 -14.89 -31.75
N THR A 73 -1.24 -15.47 -32.94
CA THR A 73 -0.46 -16.63 -33.40
C THR A 73 1.04 -16.35 -33.57
N CYS A 74 1.46 -15.08 -33.60
CA CYS A 74 2.88 -14.70 -33.69
C CYS A 74 3.70 -15.06 -32.43
N VAL A 75 3.06 -15.29 -31.29
CA VAL A 75 3.71 -15.67 -30.01
C VAL A 75 3.59 -17.17 -29.73
N GLN A 76 2.79 -17.92 -30.50
CA GLN A 76 2.60 -19.37 -30.34
C GLN A 76 3.77 -20.23 -30.85
N LYS A 77 4.93 -19.65 -31.10
CA LYS A 77 6.13 -20.48 -31.32
C LYS A 77 6.51 -21.06 -29.96
N PRO A 78 6.50 -22.40 -29.79
CA PRO A 78 7.04 -22.98 -28.57
C PRO A 78 8.49 -22.52 -28.47
N TRP A 79 8.89 -22.01 -27.30
CA TRP A 79 10.30 -21.77 -26.96
C TRP A 79 11.01 -23.13 -26.83
N LYS A 80 11.02 -23.92 -27.91
CA LYS A 80 11.95 -25.03 -28.07
C LYS A 80 13.29 -24.36 -28.38
N TYR A 81 14.09 -24.23 -27.34
CA TYR A 81 15.52 -23.98 -27.36
C TYR A 81 16.13 -24.38 -28.72
N VAL A 82 16.49 -23.38 -29.52
CA VAL A 82 17.06 -23.57 -30.85
C VAL A 82 18.50 -24.05 -30.65
N SER A 83 18.73 -25.34 -30.77
CA SER A 83 20.06 -25.89 -30.95
C SER A 83 20.57 -25.39 -32.30
N LEU A 84 21.31 -24.27 -32.30
CA LEU A 84 21.97 -23.74 -33.49
C LEU A 84 23.03 -24.74 -33.96
N LYS A 85 22.71 -25.52 -34.99
CA LYS A 85 23.71 -26.00 -35.96
C LYS A 85 23.53 -25.23 -37.27
N MET A 86 24.26 -24.12 -37.37
CA MET A 86 24.77 -23.52 -38.60
C MET A 86 26.14 -22.97 -38.16
N GLY A 87 27.30 -23.55 -38.48
CA GLY A 87 27.69 -24.04 -39.79
C GLY A 87 28.14 -22.87 -40.67
N ASN A 88 29.33 -22.31 -40.37
CA ASN A 88 30.48 -22.27 -41.28
C ASN A 88 31.44 -21.13 -40.91
N MET A 89 32.67 -21.49 -40.51
CA MET A 89 33.82 -20.62 -40.70
C MET A 89 35.03 -21.53 -40.90
N LEU A 90 35.35 -21.72 -42.17
CA LEU A 90 36.61 -22.28 -42.63
C LEU A 90 37.55 -21.08 -42.72
N VAL A 91 38.51 -21.02 -41.81
CA VAL A 91 39.75 -20.25 -41.96
C VAL A 91 40.86 -21.05 -41.28
N ASP A 92 42.05 -20.95 -41.86
CA ASP A 92 43.19 -21.86 -41.91
C ASP A 92 43.82 -22.33 -40.58
#